data_AF-T0YQD0-F1
#
_entry.id   AF-T0YQD0-F1
#
_cell.length_a   1.000
_cell.length_b   1.000
_cell.length_c   1.000
_cell.angle_alpha   90.00
_cell.angle_beta   90.00
_cell.angle_gamma   90.00
#
_symmetry.space_group_name_H-M   'P 1'
#
loop_
_entity.id
_entity.type
_entity.pdbx_description
1 polymer ?
#
loop_
_entity_poly.entity_id
_entity_poly.type
_entity_poly.pdbx_seq_one_letter_code
_entity_poly.pdbx_strand_id
1 'polypeptide(L)'
;WHHLSQASHQPVDRILETWTGVPGYPVLVARRTASTVEITQHPFRYLGTPPPQLWPVPLTYRIGSTEGRTLLDGARTTLEAPAGTPVLLNAGRHGFYRVEYDAAGYEALARAWPDLDPVDRWGLLDDLYALLQAGRIDFAHYRPWVERAWDTSDHILVVQLEGQLTALARLVDYAGPVAALHQEFLARQRRRLGLDPRAGEPDNHAAEREPI
;
A
#
# COMPACT_ATOMS: atom_id res chain seq x y z
N TRP A 1 -19.77 12.77 16.84
CA TRP A 1 -18.49 13.48 16.63
C TRP A 1 -18.20 14.57 17.65
N HIS A 2 -19.18 15.43 17.99
CA HIS A 2 -19.04 16.48 19.01
C HIS A 2 -18.28 16.08 20.30
N HIS A 3 -18.68 14.98 20.95
CA HIS A 3 -18.02 14.52 22.19
C HIS A 3 -16.54 14.09 21.99
N LEU A 4 -16.18 13.56 20.81
CA LEU A 4 -14.80 13.22 20.49
C LEU A 4 -13.96 14.47 20.22
N SER A 5 -14.52 15.49 19.56
CA SER A 5 -13.82 16.78 19.39
C SER A 5 -13.56 17.46 20.74
N GLN A 6 -14.54 17.43 21.66
CA GLN A 6 -14.37 18.01 23.00
C GLN A 6 -13.29 17.29 23.81
N ALA A 7 -13.27 15.95 23.78
CA ALA A 7 -12.30 15.17 24.55
C ALA A 7 -10.87 15.26 23.98
N SER A 8 -10.72 15.36 22.66
CA SER A 8 -9.41 15.36 21.99
C SER A 8 -8.82 16.75 21.76
N HIS A 9 -9.65 17.80 21.84
CA HIS A 9 -9.31 19.16 21.39
C HIS A 9 -8.86 19.21 19.91
N GLN A 10 -9.27 18.25 19.11
CA GLN A 10 -9.02 18.17 17.67
C GLN A 10 -10.32 18.35 16.88
N PRO A 11 -10.26 18.79 15.61
CA PRO A 11 -11.44 19.01 14.76
C PRO A 11 -12.03 17.69 14.22
N VAL A 12 -12.36 16.75 15.11
CA VAL A 12 -12.80 15.37 14.78
C VAL A 12 -14.13 15.37 14.01
N ASP A 13 -15.05 16.22 14.42
CA ASP A 13 -16.31 16.52 13.72
C ASP A 13 -16.09 16.93 12.27
N ARG A 14 -15.32 17.98 12.03
CA ARG A 14 -15.04 18.46 10.66
C ARG A 14 -14.37 17.38 9.81
N ILE A 15 -13.45 16.62 10.41
CA ILE A 15 -12.78 15.52 9.72
C ILE A 15 -13.82 14.46 9.31
N LEU A 16 -14.56 13.92 10.27
CA LEU A 16 -15.41 12.76 10.04
C LEU A 16 -16.68 13.09 9.24
N GLU A 17 -17.17 14.33 9.28
CA GLU A 17 -18.24 14.79 8.39
C GLU A 17 -17.87 14.60 6.91
N THR A 18 -16.63 14.93 6.52
CA THR A 18 -16.18 14.74 5.13
C THR A 18 -16.03 13.26 4.79
N TRP A 19 -15.41 12.48 5.68
CA TRP A 19 -15.15 11.05 5.45
C TRP A 19 -16.42 10.18 5.42
N THR A 20 -17.49 10.62 6.09
CA THR A 20 -18.77 9.88 6.13
C THR A 20 -19.81 10.44 5.17
N GLY A 21 -19.73 11.73 4.83
CA GLY A 21 -20.68 12.41 3.95
C GLY A 21 -20.32 12.37 2.46
N VAL A 22 -19.05 12.11 2.12
CA VAL A 22 -18.59 12.14 0.72
C VAL A 22 -18.13 10.75 0.27
N PRO A 23 -18.66 10.22 -0.84
CA PRO A 23 -18.27 8.90 -1.34
C PRO A 23 -16.85 8.88 -1.89
N GLY A 24 -16.14 7.78 -1.62
CA GLY A 24 -14.78 7.54 -2.10
C GLY A 24 -13.71 7.93 -1.08
N TYR A 25 -12.46 7.99 -1.53
CA TYR A 25 -11.29 8.29 -0.72
C TYR A 25 -10.17 8.86 -1.60
N PRO A 26 -9.16 9.54 -1.02
CA PRO A 26 -8.07 10.10 -1.80
C PRO A 26 -6.95 9.10 -2.09
N VAL A 27 -6.24 9.36 -3.17
CA VAL A 27 -4.84 8.96 -3.36
C VAL A 27 -3.95 10.17 -3.06
N LEU A 28 -2.92 9.95 -2.27
CA LEU A 28 -1.87 10.92 -2.00
C LEU A 28 -0.70 10.65 -2.95
N VAL A 29 -0.32 11.66 -3.73
CA VAL A 29 0.84 11.61 -4.62
C VAL A 29 2.00 12.30 -3.92
N ALA A 30 3.04 11.53 -3.61
CA ALA A 30 4.25 11.99 -2.96
C ALA A 30 5.36 12.21 -4.00
N ARG A 31 5.78 13.47 -4.15
CA ARG A 31 6.83 13.91 -5.07
C ARG A 31 8.02 14.39 -4.26
N ARG A 32 9.15 13.71 -4.39
CA ARG A 32 10.39 14.09 -3.72
C ARG A 32 11.03 15.27 -4.45
N THR A 33 11.37 16.30 -3.68
CA THR A 33 12.35 17.32 -4.04
C THR A 33 13.60 17.13 -3.18
N ALA A 34 14.71 17.81 -3.49
CA ALA A 34 16.03 17.55 -2.91
C ALA A 34 16.01 17.18 -1.40
N SER A 35 15.41 18.02 -0.56
CA SER A 35 15.31 17.81 0.90
C SER A 35 13.88 17.76 1.44
N THR A 36 12.87 17.71 0.56
CA THR A 36 11.47 17.69 0.98
C THR A 36 10.64 16.70 0.17
N VAL A 37 9.46 16.37 0.64
CA VAL A 37 8.45 15.63 -0.13
C VAL A 37 7.18 16.47 -0.16
N GLU A 38 6.79 16.89 -1.36
CA GLU A 38 5.47 17.49 -1.59
C GLU A 38 4.45 16.37 -1.71
N ILE A 39 3.32 16.53 -1.02
CA ILE A 39 2.23 15.56 -0.98
C ILE A 39 0.99 16.27 -1.48
N THR A 40 0.42 15.80 -2.58
CA THR A 40 -0.85 16.30 -3.13
C THR A 40 -1.92 15.23 -3.00
N GLN A 41 -3.17 15.64 -2.76
CA GLN A 41 -4.30 14.71 -2.73
C GLN A 41 -5.17 14.83 -3.96
N HIS A 42 -5.66 13.69 -4.43
CA HIS A 42 -6.61 13.58 -5.54
C HIS A 42 -7.66 12.51 -5.21
N PRO A 43 -8.91 12.63 -5.65
CA PRO A 43 -9.88 11.55 -5.51
C PRO A 43 -9.41 10.30 -6.26
N PHE A 44 -9.46 9.13 -5.62
CA PHE A 44 -9.09 7.86 -6.25
C PHE A 44 -10.31 7.18 -6.88
N ARG A 45 -10.15 6.69 -8.11
CA ARG A 45 -11.13 5.87 -8.84
C ARG A 45 -10.38 4.87 -9.71
N TYR A 46 -10.94 3.67 -9.87
CA TYR A 46 -10.44 2.69 -10.84
C TYR A 46 -10.77 3.05 -12.28
N LEU A 47 -11.91 3.72 -12.50
CA LEU A 47 -12.39 4.10 -13.83
C LEU A 47 -12.95 5.52 -13.83
N GLY A 48 -12.67 6.24 -14.91
CA GLY A 48 -13.17 7.60 -15.14
C GLY A 48 -12.45 8.68 -14.33
N THR A 49 -12.83 9.94 -14.61
CA THR A 49 -12.27 11.11 -13.92
C THR A 49 -13.24 11.58 -12.84
N PRO A 50 -12.87 11.52 -11.55
CA PRO A 50 -13.72 12.00 -10.48
C PRO A 50 -13.83 13.54 -10.49
N PRO A 51 -14.94 14.11 -10.00
CA PRO A 51 -14.99 15.54 -9.73
C PRO A 51 -13.96 15.92 -8.66
N PRO A 52 -13.44 17.16 -8.66
CA PRO A 52 -12.54 17.63 -7.61
C PRO A 52 -13.18 17.46 -6.23
N GLN A 53 -12.47 16.80 -5.33
CA GLN A 53 -12.88 16.60 -3.94
C GLN A 53 -11.62 16.53 -3.08
N LEU A 54 -11.71 17.14 -1.90
CA LEU A 54 -10.64 17.10 -0.89
C LEU A 54 -11.18 16.45 0.38
N TRP A 55 -10.29 15.76 1.08
CA TRP A 55 -10.53 15.23 2.42
C TRP A 55 -9.55 15.89 3.39
N PRO A 56 -9.96 16.21 4.62
CA PRO A 56 -9.00 16.50 5.68
C PRO A 56 -8.35 15.17 6.08
N VAL A 57 -7.13 14.92 5.59
CA VAL A 57 -6.46 13.61 5.75
C VAL A 57 -5.54 13.63 6.97
N PRO A 58 -5.81 12.81 8.02
CA PRO A 58 -4.86 12.59 9.11
C PRO A 58 -3.69 11.74 8.57
N LEU A 59 -2.67 12.42 8.09
CA LEU A 59 -1.50 11.81 7.48
C LEU A 59 -0.58 11.25 8.57
N THR A 60 -0.38 9.93 8.58
CA THR A 60 0.75 9.31 9.29
C THR A 60 1.90 9.10 8.32
N TYR A 61 3.13 9.23 8.81
CA TYR A 61 4.31 9.01 7.99
C TYR A 61 5.50 8.54 8.83
N ARG A 62 6.48 7.93 8.16
CA ARG A 62 7.79 7.58 8.70
C ARG A 62 8.88 8.07 7.74
N ILE A 63 9.82 8.86 8.24
CA ILE A 63 10.97 9.40 7.51
C ILE A 63 12.22 8.80 8.14
N GLY A 64 12.84 7.84 7.45
CA GLY A 64 13.88 7.00 8.07
C GLY A 64 13.29 6.22 9.24
N SER A 65 13.79 6.47 10.45
CA SER A 65 13.27 5.87 11.69
C SER A 65 12.29 6.77 12.45
N THR A 66 12.05 8.00 11.99
CA THR A 66 11.21 8.97 12.71
C THR A 66 9.78 8.90 12.22
N GLU A 67 8.86 8.55 13.12
CA GLU A 67 7.43 8.62 12.86
C GLU A 67 6.88 10.02 13.11
N GLY A 68 5.84 10.38 12.36
CA GLY A 68 5.16 11.66 12.49
C GLY A 68 3.70 11.60 12.06
N ARG A 69 2.96 12.62 12.48
CA ARG A 69 1.56 12.81 12.13
C ARG A 69 1.31 14.27 11.82
N THR A 70 0.52 14.54 10.80
CA THR A 70 0.06 15.89 10.47
C THR A 70 -1.32 15.82 9.81
N LEU A 71 -2.02 16.94 9.78
CA LEU A 71 -3.28 17.04 9.06
C LEU A 71 -3.03 17.69 7.70
N LEU A 72 -3.29 16.96 6.62
CA LEU A 72 -3.39 17.53 5.29
C LEU A 72 -4.78 18.15 5.14
N ASP A 73 -4.87 19.44 5.45
CA ASP A 73 -6.11 20.23 5.43
C ASP A 73 -6.13 21.16 4.21
N GLY A 74 -6.17 20.55 3.02
CA GLY A 74 -6.10 21.26 1.74
C GLY A 74 -5.55 20.38 0.63
N ALA A 75 -5.31 20.96 -0.54
CA ALA A 75 -4.88 20.20 -1.73
C ALA A 75 -3.46 19.63 -1.63
N ARG A 76 -2.58 20.25 -0.83
CA ARG A 76 -1.17 19.85 -0.70
C ARG A 76 -0.57 20.18 0.66
N THR A 77 0.49 19.46 1.02
CA THR A 77 1.39 19.77 2.15
C THR A 77 2.82 19.36 1.78
N THR A 78 3.80 19.78 2.59
CA THR A 78 5.21 19.43 2.39
C THR A 78 5.79 18.89 3.69
N LEU A 79 6.57 17.81 3.59
CA LEU A 79 7.35 17.26 4.70
C LEU A 79 8.84 17.46 4.45
N GLU A 80 9.58 17.85 5.48
CA GLU A 80 11.05 17.85 5.47
C GLU A 80 11.56 16.41 5.49
N ALA A 81 12.40 16.05 4.52
CA ALA A 81 12.91 14.69 4.36
C ALA A 81 14.30 14.71 3.73
N PRO A 82 15.38 14.45 4.48
CA PRO A 82 16.74 14.49 3.95
C PRO A 82 16.89 13.64 2.68
N ALA A 83 17.75 14.09 1.77
CA ALA A 83 17.95 13.46 0.48
C ALA A 83 18.23 11.95 0.62
N GLY A 84 17.56 11.14 -0.21
CA GLY A 84 17.71 9.68 -0.21
C GLY A 84 17.04 8.95 0.96
N THR A 85 16.51 9.64 1.97
CA THR A 85 15.83 9.02 3.11
C THR A 85 14.49 8.43 2.67
N PRO A 86 14.17 7.16 3.02
CA PRO A 86 12.87 6.58 2.72
C PRO A 86 11.77 7.36 3.44
N VAL A 87 10.71 7.69 2.69
CA VAL A 87 9.50 8.33 3.22
C VAL A 87 8.35 7.38 2.96
N LEU A 88 7.86 6.76 4.03
CA LEU A 88 6.66 5.94 4.01
C LEU A 88 5.50 6.82 4.51
N LEU A 89 4.47 6.97 3.69
CA LEU A 89 3.22 7.61 4.10
C LEU A 89 2.23 6.50 4.45
N ASN A 90 1.25 6.83 5.29
CA ASN A 90 0.35 5.84 5.88
C ASN A 90 1.11 4.75 6.67
N ALA A 91 2.17 5.13 7.39
CA ALA A 91 2.88 4.21 8.26
C ALA A 91 1.91 3.57 9.28
N GLY A 92 1.98 2.24 9.43
CA GLY A 92 1.05 1.44 10.22
C GLY A 92 -0.31 1.17 9.55
N ARG A 93 -0.57 1.73 8.37
CA ARG A 93 -1.79 1.54 7.57
C ARG A 93 -3.10 1.85 8.30
N HIS A 94 -3.09 2.91 9.12
CA HIS A 94 -4.27 3.37 9.86
C HIS A 94 -5.18 4.31 9.05
N GLY A 95 -4.65 4.92 7.99
CA GLY A 95 -5.38 5.88 7.16
C GLY A 95 -6.16 5.22 6.03
N PHE A 96 -7.37 5.70 5.76
CA PHE A 96 -8.20 5.26 4.65
C PHE A 96 -7.90 6.05 3.36
N TYR A 97 -6.69 5.87 2.83
CA TYR A 97 -6.23 6.51 1.61
C TYR A 97 -5.11 5.69 0.95
N ARG A 98 -4.95 5.87 -0.35
CA ARG A 98 -3.88 5.25 -1.15
C ARG A 98 -2.67 6.17 -1.22
N VAL A 99 -1.48 5.61 -1.45
CA VAL A 99 -0.28 6.41 -1.71
C VAL A 99 0.38 6.01 -3.02
N GLU A 100 0.71 7.01 -3.83
CA GLU A 100 1.54 6.89 -5.02
C GLU A 100 2.83 7.69 -4.81
N TYR A 101 3.98 7.08 -5.06
CA TYR A 101 5.27 7.74 -5.00
C TYR A 101 5.80 8.05 -6.40
N ASP A 102 6.74 8.98 -6.49
CA ASP A 102 7.57 9.09 -7.67
C ASP A 102 8.67 8.01 -7.71
N ALA A 103 9.44 7.97 -8.81
CA ALA A 103 10.49 6.98 -9.00
C ALA A 103 11.53 6.99 -7.87
N ALA A 104 11.94 8.17 -7.39
CA ALA A 104 12.92 8.30 -6.32
C ALA A 104 12.36 7.80 -4.97
N GLY A 105 11.09 8.07 -4.69
CA GLY A 105 10.39 7.55 -3.51
C GLY A 105 10.28 6.03 -3.53
N TYR A 106 9.83 5.45 -4.65
CA TYR A 106 9.78 4.00 -4.82
C TYR A 106 11.15 3.34 -4.70
N GLU A 107 12.21 3.94 -5.25
CA GLU A 107 13.56 3.42 -5.13
C GLU A 107 14.08 3.43 -3.68
N ALA A 108 13.79 4.49 -2.93
CA ALA A 108 14.14 4.58 -1.51
C ALA A 108 13.38 3.55 -0.66
N LEU A 109 12.08 3.36 -0.92
CA LEU A 109 11.26 2.34 -0.26
C LEU A 109 11.70 0.92 -0.63
N ALA A 110 12.11 0.70 -1.88
CA ALA A 110 12.63 -0.59 -2.33
C ALA A 110 13.93 -0.98 -1.61
N ARG A 111 14.79 0.00 -1.28
CA ARG A 111 15.98 -0.23 -0.43
C ARG A 111 15.61 -0.51 1.02
N ALA A 112 14.61 0.19 1.56
CA ALA A 112 14.15 0.03 2.93
C ALA A 112 13.24 -1.20 3.15
N TRP A 113 12.84 -1.89 2.07
CA TRP A 113 11.89 -3.01 2.11
C TRP A 113 12.17 -4.07 3.20
N PRO A 114 13.42 -4.53 3.42
CA PRO A 114 13.70 -5.52 4.47
C PRO A 114 13.42 -5.01 5.89
N ASP A 115 13.48 -3.70 6.09
CA ASP A 115 13.31 -3.05 7.39
C ASP A 115 11.87 -2.58 7.63
N LEU A 116 10.99 -2.71 6.64
CA LEU A 116 9.59 -2.35 6.78
C LEU A 116 8.82 -3.42 7.57
N ASP A 117 7.90 -2.97 8.41
CA ASP A 117 6.97 -3.84 9.11
C ASP A 117 6.09 -4.62 8.12
N PRO A 118 5.67 -5.86 8.43
CA PRO A 118 4.83 -6.66 7.54
C PRO A 118 3.57 -5.93 7.05
N VAL A 119 2.93 -5.15 7.94
CA VAL A 119 1.73 -4.35 7.61
C VAL A 119 2.02 -3.23 6.60
N ASP A 120 3.22 -2.63 6.67
CA ASP A 120 3.61 -1.56 5.76
C ASP A 120 3.95 -2.10 4.37
N ARG A 121 4.63 -3.25 4.32
CA ARG A 121 4.90 -4.02 3.10
C ARG A 121 3.58 -4.45 2.44
N TRP A 122 2.65 -4.97 3.24
CA TRP A 122 1.31 -5.35 2.79
C TRP A 122 0.59 -4.18 2.12
N GLY A 123 0.47 -3.05 2.82
CA GLY A 123 -0.24 -1.91 2.27
C GLY A 123 0.48 -1.25 1.09
N LEU A 124 1.81 -1.40 0.97
CA LEU A 124 2.54 -0.88 -0.20
C LEU A 124 2.20 -1.69 -1.44
N LEU A 125 2.17 -3.02 -1.31
CA LEU A 125 1.73 -3.91 -2.38
C LEU A 125 0.24 -3.73 -2.71
N ASP A 126 -0.61 -3.47 -1.71
CA ASP A 126 -2.03 -3.20 -1.92
C ASP A 126 -2.25 -1.88 -2.69
N ASP A 127 -1.52 -0.83 -2.32
CA ASP A 127 -1.53 0.44 -3.05
C ASP A 127 -1.05 0.26 -4.49
N LEU A 128 0.09 -0.41 -4.70
CA LEU A 128 0.63 -0.67 -6.04
C LEU A 128 -0.36 -1.48 -6.89
N TYR A 129 -1.01 -2.50 -6.33
CA TYR A 129 -2.01 -3.27 -7.05
C TYR A 129 -3.23 -2.41 -7.44
N ALA A 130 -3.73 -1.59 -6.52
CA ALA A 130 -4.83 -0.67 -6.82
C ALA A 130 -4.44 0.36 -7.90
N LEU A 131 -3.21 0.88 -7.84
CA LEU A 131 -2.67 1.80 -8.86
C LEU A 131 -2.53 1.12 -10.23
N LEU A 132 -2.13 -0.16 -10.27
CA LEU A 132 -2.08 -0.96 -11.49
C LEU A 132 -3.48 -1.12 -12.09
N GLN A 133 -4.47 -1.50 -11.27
CA GLN A 133 -5.86 -1.65 -11.71
C GLN A 133 -6.46 -0.31 -12.21
N ALA A 134 -6.08 0.81 -11.60
CA ALA A 134 -6.48 2.15 -12.01
C ALA A 134 -5.71 2.68 -13.24
N GLY A 135 -4.77 1.91 -13.80
CA GLY A 135 -3.96 2.31 -14.95
C GLY A 135 -2.96 3.44 -14.65
N ARG A 136 -2.64 3.67 -13.37
CA ARG A 136 -1.70 4.71 -12.91
C ARG A 136 -0.25 4.22 -12.92
N ILE A 137 -0.05 2.92 -12.80
CA ILE A 137 1.22 2.24 -13.07
C ILE A 137 0.97 1.06 -14.02
N ASP A 138 2.03 0.54 -14.64
CA ASP A 138 1.96 -0.65 -15.46
C ASP A 138 2.46 -1.90 -14.72
N PHE A 139 2.29 -3.06 -15.36
CA PHE A 139 2.74 -4.33 -14.78
C PHE A 139 4.28 -4.39 -14.62
N ALA A 140 5.05 -3.68 -15.46
CA ALA A 140 6.49 -3.62 -15.35
C ALA A 140 6.94 -2.88 -14.08
N HIS A 141 6.17 -1.89 -13.63
CA HIS A 141 6.36 -1.22 -12.36
C HIS A 141 5.91 -2.06 -11.16
N TYR A 142 4.78 -2.77 -11.27
CA TYR A 142 4.25 -3.61 -10.18
C TYR A 142 5.10 -4.85 -9.91
N ARG A 143 5.52 -5.54 -10.97
CA ARG A 143 6.21 -6.85 -10.89
C ARG A 143 7.38 -6.86 -9.90
N PRO A 144 8.37 -5.94 -9.95
CA PRO A 144 9.52 -5.97 -9.04
C PRO A 144 9.17 -5.92 -7.55
N TRP A 145 7.98 -5.44 -7.17
CA TRP A 145 7.53 -5.43 -5.78
C TRP A 145 7.02 -6.80 -5.34
N VAL A 146 6.29 -7.49 -6.21
CA VAL A 146 5.93 -8.90 -6.00
C VAL A 146 7.20 -9.74 -5.87
N GLU A 147 8.20 -9.48 -6.73
CA GLU A 147 9.46 -10.23 -6.70
C GLU A 147 10.22 -10.08 -5.38
N ARG A 148 10.18 -8.87 -4.78
CA ARG A 148 10.75 -8.60 -3.44
C ARG A 148 10.04 -9.31 -2.30
N ALA A 149 8.79 -9.72 -2.52
CA ALA A 149 7.94 -10.36 -1.52
C ALA A 149 7.79 -11.87 -1.75
N TRP A 150 8.44 -12.44 -2.77
CA TRP A 150 8.25 -13.83 -3.18
C TRP A 150 8.47 -14.86 -2.07
N ASP A 151 9.48 -14.65 -1.24
CA ASP A 151 9.86 -15.55 -0.16
C ASP A 151 9.31 -15.11 1.20
N THR A 152 8.32 -14.21 1.21
CA THR A 152 7.65 -13.80 2.46
C THR A 152 7.00 -15.00 3.14
N SER A 153 7.14 -15.05 4.46
CA SER A 153 6.40 -15.94 5.35
C SER A 153 5.30 -15.20 6.13
N ASP A 154 5.11 -13.91 5.88
CA ASP A 154 4.08 -13.13 6.54
C ASP A 154 2.72 -13.49 5.93
N HIS A 155 1.84 -14.09 6.73
CA HIS A 155 0.55 -14.61 6.28
C HIS A 155 -0.25 -13.62 5.41
N ILE A 156 -0.35 -12.38 5.88
CA ILE A 156 -1.13 -11.33 5.23
C ILE A 156 -0.59 -10.99 3.83
N LEU A 157 0.72 -11.09 3.63
CA LEU A 157 1.37 -10.87 2.34
C LEU A 157 1.17 -12.08 1.42
N VAL A 158 1.27 -13.30 1.94
CA VAL A 158 1.06 -14.53 1.17
C VAL A 158 -0.35 -14.56 0.57
N VAL A 159 -1.37 -14.37 1.41
CA VAL A 159 -2.78 -14.37 0.98
C VAL A 159 -3.07 -13.24 0.00
N GLN A 160 -2.56 -12.03 0.26
CA GLN A 160 -2.76 -10.91 -0.66
C GLN A 160 -2.16 -11.18 -2.04
N LEU A 161 -0.89 -11.60 -2.08
CA LEU A 161 -0.19 -11.80 -3.35
C LEU A 161 -0.78 -12.94 -4.15
N GLU A 162 -1.18 -14.04 -3.50
CA GLU A 162 -1.90 -15.12 -4.16
C GLU A 162 -3.17 -14.58 -4.83
N GLY A 163 -4.05 -13.91 -4.08
CA GLY A 163 -5.31 -13.40 -4.62
C GLY A 163 -5.12 -12.39 -5.75
N GLN A 164 -4.16 -11.46 -5.60
CA GLN A 164 -3.83 -10.46 -6.62
C GLN A 164 -3.29 -11.12 -7.90
N LEU A 165 -2.37 -12.07 -7.79
CA LEU A 165 -1.76 -12.75 -8.93
C LEU A 165 -2.74 -13.69 -9.62
N THR A 166 -3.58 -14.41 -8.87
CA THR A 166 -4.68 -15.22 -9.42
C THR A 166 -5.65 -14.34 -10.21
N ALA A 167 -6.06 -13.18 -9.68
CA ALA A 167 -6.94 -12.26 -10.37
C ALA A 167 -6.30 -11.73 -11.68
N LEU A 168 -5.02 -11.32 -11.65
CA LEU A 168 -4.31 -10.86 -12.84
C LEU A 168 -4.12 -11.98 -13.87
N ALA A 169 -3.76 -13.18 -13.43
CA ALA A 169 -3.56 -14.32 -14.32
C ALA A 169 -4.87 -14.68 -15.04
N ARG A 170 -6.01 -14.66 -14.34
CA ARG A 170 -7.33 -14.87 -14.96
C ARG A 170 -7.65 -13.83 -16.04
N LEU A 171 -7.30 -12.56 -15.81
CA LEU A 171 -7.55 -11.48 -16.79
C LEU A 171 -6.80 -11.69 -18.10
N VAL A 172 -5.65 -12.36 -18.07
CA VAL A 172 -4.82 -12.64 -19.26
C VAL A 172 -4.89 -14.11 -19.68
N ASP A 173 -5.92 -14.84 -19.26
CA ASP A 173 -6.13 -16.26 -19.55
C ASP A 173 -4.88 -17.13 -19.28
N TYR A 174 -4.24 -16.86 -18.14
CA TYR A 174 -3.02 -17.54 -17.68
C TYR A 174 -1.89 -17.57 -18.72
N ALA A 175 -1.78 -16.49 -19.52
CA ALA A 175 -0.72 -16.33 -20.50
C ALA A 175 0.33 -15.27 -20.12
N GLY A 176 1.51 -15.37 -20.75
CA GLY A 176 2.52 -14.33 -20.76
C GLY A 176 3.21 -14.06 -19.41
N PRO A 177 3.77 -12.86 -19.21
CA PRO A 177 4.58 -12.53 -18.05
C PRO A 177 3.84 -12.60 -16.71
N VAL A 178 2.54 -12.32 -16.70
CA VAL A 178 1.70 -12.39 -15.48
C VAL A 178 1.57 -13.83 -15.01
N ALA A 179 1.29 -14.76 -15.93
CA ALA A 179 1.17 -16.18 -15.60
C ALA A 179 2.49 -16.76 -15.10
N ALA A 180 3.61 -16.37 -15.71
CA ALA A 180 4.94 -16.76 -15.25
C ALA A 180 5.23 -16.25 -13.82
N LEU A 181 4.88 -14.99 -13.53
CA LEU A 181 5.03 -14.42 -12.19
C LEU A 181 4.18 -15.16 -11.14
N HIS A 182 2.92 -15.47 -11.51
CA HIS A 182 2.00 -16.21 -10.66
C HIS A 182 2.50 -17.63 -10.36
N GLN A 183 2.87 -18.39 -11.40
CA GLN A 183 3.40 -19.75 -11.28
C GLN A 183 4.66 -19.80 -10.40
N GLU A 184 5.57 -18.85 -10.58
CA GLU A 184 6.80 -18.81 -9.78
C GLU A 184 6.51 -18.48 -8.31
N PHE A 185 5.58 -17.57 -8.02
CA PHE A 185 5.16 -17.29 -6.65
C PHE A 185 4.58 -18.54 -5.97
N LEU A 186 3.64 -19.23 -6.62
CA LEU A 186 3.09 -20.49 -6.10
C LEU A 186 4.17 -21.55 -5.91
N ALA A 187 5.10 -21.70 -6.85
CA ALA A 187 6.19 -22.67 -6.75
C ALA A 187 7.10 -22.39 -5.53
N ARG A 188 7.43 -21.14 -5.25
CA ARG A 188 8.21 -20.74 -4.07
C ARG A 188 7.47 -21.01 -2.77
N GLN A 189 6.20 -20.62 -2.70
CA GLN A 189 5.40 -20.82 -1.49
C GLN A 189 5.13 -22.32 -1.24
N ARG A 190 4.96 -23.14 -2.29
CA ARG A 190 4.88 -24.61 -2.18
C ARG A 190 6.17 -25.21 -1.62
N ARG A 191 7.33 -24.75 -2.09
CA ARG A 191 8.65 -25.19 -1.57
C ARG A 191 8.81 -24.85 -0.08
N ARG A 192 8.29 -23.71 0.37
CA ARG A 192 8.31 -23.29 1.79
C ARG A 192 7.39 -24.17 2.65
N LEU A 193 6.13 -24.33 2.26
CA LEU A 193 5.08 -24.98 3.07
C LEU A 193 5.13 -26.51 3.04
N GLY A 194 5.58 -27.09 1.92
CA GLY A 194 5.39 -28.51 1.62
C GLY A 194 3.92 -28.84 1.31
N LEU A 195 3.69 -30.06 0.82
CA LEU A 195 2.35 -30.54 0.44
C LEU A 195 1.52 -30.96 1.65
N ASP A 196 2.17 -31.58 2.64
CA ASP A 196 1.50 -32.14 3.80
C ASP A 196 1.67 -31.25 5.04
N PRO A 197 0.66 -31.18 5.93
CA PRO A 197 0.78 -30.56 7.23
C PRO A 197 1.90 -31.18 8.06
N ARG A 198 2.65 -30.34 8.78
CA ARG A 198 3.72 -30.75 9.70
C ARG A 198 3.29 -30.52 11.15
N ALA A 199 3.76 -31.37 12.05
CA ALA A 199 3.48 -31.21 13.47
C ALA A 199 4.09 -29.88 13.99
N GLY A 200 3.28 -29.08 14.69
CA GLY A 200 3.69 -27.81 15.29
C GLY A 200 3.81 -26.65 14.31
N GLU A 201 3.28 -26.77 13.09
CA GLU A 201 3.24 -25.65 12.16
C GLU A 201 2.18 -24.61 12.55
N PRO A 202 2.36 -23.34 12.14
CA PRO A 202 1.37 -22.28 12.37
C PRO A 202 0.00 -22.60 11.73
N ASP A 203 -1.09 -22.25 12.43
CA ASP A 203 -2.47 -22.51 11.99
C ASP A 203 -2.79 -21.92 10.59
N ASN A 204 -2.17 -20.80 10.24
CA ASN A 204 -2.36 -20.13 8.96
C ASN A 204 -1.75 -20.89 7.77
N HIS A 205 -0.85 -21.87 7.99
CA HIS A 205 -0.25 -22.65 6.92
C HIS A 205 -1.28 -23.50 6.15
N ALA A 206 -2.35 -23.94 6.81
CA ALA A 206 -3.42 -24.67 6.14
C ALA A 206 -4.13 -23.80 5.09
N ALA A 207 -4.47 -22.56 5.44
CA ALA A 207 -5.10 -21.60 4.54
C ALA A 207 -4.15 -21.18 3.40
N GLU A 208 -2.86 -21.07 3.67
CA GLU A 208 -1.86 -20.75 2.65
C GLU A 208 -1.66 -21.89 1.63
N ARG A 209 -1.81 -23.16 2.03
CA ARG A 209 -1.66 -24.31 1.12
C ARG A 209 -2.84 -24.49 0.16
N GLU A 210 -4.06 -24.13 0.55
CA GLU A 210 -5.26 -24.38 -0.26
C GLU A 210 -5.18 -23.83 -1.70
N PRO A 211 -4.69 -22.59 -1.94
CA PRO A 211 -4.56 -22.06 -3.30
C PRO A 211 -3.25 -22.45 -4.01
N ILE A 212 -2.29 -23.06 -3.31
CA ILE A 212 -0.95 -23.38 -3.83
C ILE A 212 -0.91 -24.82 -4.34
#